data_AF-A0A6A7LS90-F1
#
_entry.id   AF-A0A6A7LS90-F1
#
_cell.length_a   1.000
_cell.length_b   1.000
_cell.length_c   1.000
_cell.angle_alpha   90.00
_cell.angle_beta   90.00
_cell.angle_gamma   90.00
#
_symmetry.space_group_name_H-M   'P 1'
#
loop_
_entity.id
_entity.type
_entity.pdbx_description
1 polymer ?
#
loop_
_entity_poly.entity_id
_entity_poly.type
_entity_poly.pdbx_seq_one_letter_code
_entity_poly.pdbx_strand_id
1 'polypeptide(L)'
;MAAIEDPKVAREGAALEESTIIPSEVPLAPVLGYRNYWYPLIEGRRVGSKPVAVRIVGEDFALFRTAKGVAALIDRCAHGGSRLSQGRILFRDAP
;
A
#
# COMPACT_ATOMS: atom_id res chain seq x y z
N MET A 1 -7.16 38.81 -60.05
CA MET A 1 -8.39 38.00 -60.23
C MET A 1 -7.98 36.55 -59.99
N ALA A 2 -8.54 35.96 -58.93
CA ALA A 2 -8.27 34.63 -58.35
C ALA A 2 -6.87 34.38 -57.73
N ALA A 3 -6.81 34.45 -56.40
CA ALA A 3 -5.90 33.68 -55.56
C ALA A 3 -6.32 32.19 -55.55
N ILE A 4 -5.47 31.29 -55.05
CA ILE A 4 -5.76 30.20 -54.07
C ILE A 4 -4.62 29.14 -54.11
N GLU A 5 -3.76 29.26 -53.10
CA GLU A 5 -3.15 28.23 -52.23
C GLU A 5 -2.02 27.27 -52.68
N ASP A 6 -1.08 27.19 -51.74
CA ASP A 6 0.21 26.50 -51.64
C ASP A 6 0.01 24.98 -51.50
N PRO A 7 0.62 24.10 -52.33
CA PRO A 7 0.45 22.66 -52.19
C PRO A 7 1.41 22.10 -51.12
N LYS A 8 1.36 22.64 -49.90
CA LYS A 8 1.87 21.94 -48.72
C LYS A 8 0.80 20.98 -48.21
N VAL A 9 0.48 19.94 -49.00
CA VAL A 9 -0.31 18.78 -48.55
C VAL A 9 0.26 17.52 -49.23
N ALA A 10 1.36 17.02 -48.70
CA ALA A 10 1.60 15.57 -48.71
C ALA A 10 0.94 15.01 -47.45
N ARG A 11 0.15 13.96 -47.67
CA ARG A 11 -0.88 13.43 -46.78
C ARG A 11 -0.30 12.45 -45.76
N GLU A 12 -0.89 12.51 -44.57
CA GLU A 12 -1.25 11.42 -43.67
C GLU A 12 -0.19 10.39 -43.24
N GLY A 13 0.05 10.35 -41.92
CA GLY A 13 0.02 9.07 -41.21
C GLY A 13 1.34 8.52 -40.67
N ALA A 14 1.76 9.02 -39.50
CA ALA A 14 2.14 8.16 -38.38
C ALA A 14 2.07 8.99 -37.11
N ALA A 15 0.99 8.77 -36.35
CA ALA A 15 0.63 9.48 -35.15
C ALA A 15 1.79 9.52 -34.14
N LEU A 16 2.25 10.74 -33.83
CA LEU A 16 2.97 11.03 -32.60
C LEU A 16 1.98 11.58 -31.56
N GLU A 17 0.86 10.92 -31.32
CA GLU A 17 0.01 11.22 -30.15
C GLU A 17 -0.68 9.95 -29.66
N GLU A 18 0.07 9.16 -28.89
CA GLU A 18 -0.55 8.47 -27.77
C GLU A 18 -0.25 9.31 -26.53
N SER A 19 -0.80 10.52 -26.51
CA SER A 19 -0.95 11.31 -25.30
C SER A 19 -1.93 10.53 -24.43
N THR A 20 -1.40 9.59 -23.64
CA THR A 20 -2.12 9.03 -22.50
C THR A 20 -2.62 10.21 -21.69
N ILE A 21 -3.93 10.49 -21.79
CA ILE A 21 -4.60 11.42 -20.90
C ILE A 21 -4.52 10.76 -19.52
N ILE A 22 -3.44 11.03 -18.78
CA ILE A 22 -3.41 10.82 -17.34
C ILE A 22 -4.31 11.94 -16.81
N PRO A 23 -5.49 11.65 -16.25
CA PRO A 23 -6.30 12.71 -15.64
C PRO A 23 -5.42 13.37 -14.57
N SER A 24 -5.32 14.70 -14.59
CA SER A 24 -4.50 15.48 -13.63
C SER A 24 -4.85 15.22 -12.16
N GLU A 25 -5.99 14.57 -11.93
CA GLU A 25 -6.55 14.18 -10.63
C GLU A 25 -6.12 12.78 -10.17
N VAL A 26 -5.46 11.98 -11.03
CA VAL A 26 -4.95 10.66 -10.63
C VAL A 26 -3.65 10.86 -9.86
N PRO A 27 -3.58 10.44 -8.59
CA PRO A 27 -2.38 10.65 -7.80
C PRO A 27 -1.23 9.82 -8.38
N LEU A 28 -0.05 10.46 -8.49
CA LEU A 28 1.19 9.86 -9.01
C LEU A 28 1.67 8.64 -8.19
N ALA A 29 1.14 8.46 -6.99
CA ALA A 29 1.40 7.32 -6.11
C ALA A 29 0.10 6.84 -5.44
N PRO A 30 0.02 5.56 -5.03
CA PRO A 30 -1.13 5.05 -4.29
C PRO A 30 -1.33 5.83 -2.98
N VAL A 31 -2.57 6.28 -2.73
CA VAL A 31 -2.91 7.12 -1.57
C VAL A 31 -2.52 6.48 -0.23
N LEU A 32 -2.60 5.14 -0.12
CA LEU A 32 -2.26 4.39 1.08
C LEU A 32 -0.79 3.96 1.16
N GLY A 33 -0.03 4.12 0.08
CA GLY A 33 1.34 3.60 -0.05
C GLY A 33 1.43 2.30 -0.84
N TYR A 34 2.67 1.85 -1.08
CA TYR A 34 2.95 0.68 -1.89
C TYR A 34 2.99 -0.61 -1.05
N ARG A 35 2.28 -1.64 -1.49
CA ARG A 35 2.32 -2.99 -0.88
C ARG A 35 3.59 -3.73 -1.30
N ASN A 36 3.94 -4.77 -0.55
CA ASN A 36 5.11 -5.64 -0.81
C ASN A 36 6.47 -4.92 -0.65
N TYR A 37 6.53 -3.92 0.23
CA TYR A 37 7.77 -3.24 0.64
C TYR A 37 7.95 -3.34 2.16
N TRP A 38 9.19 -3.18 2.61
CA TRP A 38 9.53 -3.12 4.02
C TRP A 38 9.23 -1.73 4.60
N TYR A 39 8.43 -1.67 5.66
CA TYR A 39 8.14 -0.45 6.42
C TYR A 39 8.53 -0.62 7.89
N PRO A 40 9.30 0.32 8.48
CA PRO A 40 9.45 0.36 9.92
C PRO A 40 8.12 0.83 10.54
N LEU A 41 7.59 0.05 11.50
CA LEU A 41 6.30 0.37 12.13
C LEU A 41 6.49 1.07 13.48
N ILE A 42 7.20 0.42 14.41
CA ILE A 42 7.51 0.94 15.74
C ILE A 42 8.86 0.39 16.23
N GLU A 43 9.42 1.03 17.24
CA GLU A 43 10.63 0.54 17.90
C GLU A 43 10.38 -0.82 18.56
N GLY A 44 11.24 -1.80 18.31
CA GLY A 44 11.06 -3.17 18.80
C GLY A 44 10.87 -3.27 20.32
N ARG A 45 11.50 -2.37 21.10
CA ARG A 45 11.36 -2.31 22.57
C ARG A 45 9.95 -1.91 23.05
N ARG A 46 9.14 -1.28 22.20
CA ARG A 46 7.74 -0.93 22.50
C ARG A 46 6.78 -2.12 22.35
N VAL A 47 7.23 -3.23 21.74
CA VAL A 47 6.45 -4.48 21.67
C VAL A 47 6.73 -5.31 22.93
N GLY A 48 5.87 -5.17 23.92
CA GLY A 48 5.99 -5.86 25.21
C GLY A 48 5.23 -7.17 25.28
N SER A 49 4.74 -7.49 26.48
CA SER A 49 3.87 -8.63 26.76
C SER A 49 2.41 -8.42 26.30
N LYS A 50 1.99 -7.17 26.13
CA LYS A 50 0.68 -6.80 25.58
C LYS A 50 0.82 -6.56 24.08
N PRO A 51 -0.05 -7.16 23.24
CA PRO A 51 -0.09 -6.87 21.81
C PRO A 51 -0.32 -5.38 21.53
N VAL A 52 0.27 -4.87 20.45
CA VAL A 52 0.18 -3.47 20.02
C VAL A 52 -0.52 -3.43 18.66
N ALA A 53 -1.56 -2.60 18.53
CA ALA A 53 -2.21 -2.34 17.25
C ALA A 53 -1.40 -1.32 16.44
N VAL A 54 -1.17 -1.60 15.16
CA VAL A 54 -0.57 -0.67 14.20
C VAL A 54 -1.33 -0.73 12.88
N ARG A 55 -1.35 0.37 12.13
CA ARG A 55 -1.93 0.42 10.78
C ARG A 55 -0.87 0.85 9.76
N ILE A 56 -0.75 0.10 8.66
CA ILE A 56 0.17 0.38 7.56
C ILE A 56 -0.45 -0.01 6.23
N VAL A 57 -0.34 0.85 5.21
CA VAL A 57 -0.92 0.64 3.86
C VAL A 57 -2.39 0.19 3.88
N GLY A 58 -3.16 0.78 4.81
CA GLY A 58 -4.58 0.49 5.00
C GLY A 58 -4.90 -0.79 5.77
N GLU A 59 -3.91 -1.54 6.26
CA GLU A 59 -4.11 -2.79 7.00
C GLU A 59 -3.74 -2.67 8.47
N ASP A 60 -4.55 -3.32 9.31
CA ASP A 60 -4.30 -3.42 10.75
C ASP A 60 -3.51 -4.67 11.09
N PHE A 61 -2.49 -4.49 11.92
CA PHE A 61 -1.69 -5.56 12.47
C PHE A 61 -1.65 -5.52 14.00
N ALA A 62 -1.68 -6.69 14.61
CA ALA A 62 -1.33 -6.90 16.01
C ALA A 62 0.14 -7.33 16.07
N LEU A 63 0.98 -6.48 16.64
CA LEU A 63 2.38 -6.77 16.93
C LEU A 63 2.50 -7.36 18.33
N PHE A 64 3.24 -8.46 18.47
CA PHE A 64 3.43 -9.10 19.77
C PHE A 64 4.79 -9.80 19.85
N ARG A 65 5.23 -10.11 21.07
CA ARG A 65 6.52 -10.75 21.32
C ARG A 65 6.37 -12.26 21.52
N THR A 66 7.20 -13.00 20.82
CA THR A 66 7.39 -14.45 20.91
C THR A 66 8.79 -14.77 21.46
N ALA A 67 9.06 -16.03 21.77
CA ALA A 67 10.42 -16.51 22.10
C ALA A 67 11.46 -16.20 21.01
N LYS A 68 11.05 -16.11 19.74
CA LYS A 68 11.94 -15.89 18.58
C LYS A 68 12.08 -14.40 18.19
N GLY A 69 11.37 -13.50 18.86
CA GLY A 69 11.36 -12.07 18.53
C GLY A 69 9.95 -11.49 18.34
N VAL A 70 9.87 -10.34 17.68
CA VAL A 70 8.60 -9.66 17.37
C VAL A 70 7.94 -10.35 16.17
N ALA A 71 6.65 -10.65 16.31
CA ALA A 71 5.79 -11.16 15.25
C ALA A 71 4.65 -10.17 14.97
N ALA A 72 4.06 -10.30 13.78
CA ALA A 72 2.92 -9.54 13.33
C ALA A 72 1.85 -10.49 12.78
N LEU A 73 0.59 -10.26 13.13
CA LEU A 73 -0.58 -10.89 12.53
C LEU A 73 -1.58 -9.82 12.13
N ILE A 74 -2.45 -10.11 11.16
CA ILE A 74 -3.62 -9.24 10.87
C ILE A 74 -4.40 -9.04 12.17
N ASP A 75 -4.78 -7.80 12.50
CA ASP A 75 -5.50 -7.48 13.74
C ASP A 75 -6.98 -7.89 13.70
N ARG A 76 -7.23 -9.13 13.32
CA ARG A 76 -8.55 -9.71 13.14
C ARG A 76 -8.50 -11.20 13.46
N CYS A 77 -9.35 -11.63 14.40
CA CYS A 77 -9.56 -13.04 14.67
C CYS A 77 -10.23 -13.70 13.46
N ALA A 78 -9.65 -14.82 12.99
CA ALA A 78 -10.14 -15.55 11.81
C ALA A 78 -11.57 -16.08 11.96
N HIS A 79 -12.07 -16.26 13.19
CA HIS A 79 -13.42 -16.75 13.47
C HIS A 79 -14.47 -15.63 13.41
N GLY A 80 -14.44 -14.70 14.36
CA GLY A 80 -15.50 -13.69 14.55
C GLY A 80 -15.06 -12.24 14.30
N GLY A 81 -13.82 -12.02 13.88
CA GLY A 81 -13.33 -10.68 13.53
C GLY A 81 -12.91 -9.77 14.68
N SER A 82 -12.94 -10.23 15.94
CA SER A 82 -12.43 -9.47 17.09
C SER A 82 -10.97 -9.07 16.91
N ARG A 83 -10.55 -7.93 17.45
CA ARG A 83 -9.16 -7.44 17.37
C ARG A 83 -8.24 -8.29 18.25
N LEU A 84 -7.20 -8.86 17.64
CA LEU A 84 -6.17 -9.64 18.35
C LEU A 84 -5.32 -8.73 19.25
N SER A 85 -5.15 -7.46 18.88
CA SER A 85 -4.45 -6.44 19.65
C SER A 85 -5.08 -6.15 21.02
N GLN A 86 -6.37 -6.48 21.19
CA GLN A 86 -7.10 -6.37 22.45
C GLN A 86 -7.02 -7.65 23.31
N GLY A 87 -6.39 -8.71 22.78
CA GLY A 87 -6.24 -10.00 23.42
C GLY A 87 -5.03 -10.10 24.38
N ARG A 88 -4.64 -11.34 24.67
CA ARG A 88 -3.50 -11.69 25.54
C ARG A 88 -2.67 -12.79 24.89
N ILE A 89 -1.38 -12.80 25.19
CA ILE A 89 -0.45 -13.85 24.76
C ILE A 89 -0.42 -14.93 25.84
N LEU A 90 -0.96 -16.12 25.56
CA LEU A 90 -1.01 -17.23 26.52
C LEU A 90 0.18 -18.17 26.41
N PHE A 91 0.68 -18.43 25.19
CA PHE A 91 1.73 -19.41 24.92
C PHE A 91 2.94 -18.73 24.25
N ARG A 92 3.81 -18.10 25.04
CA ARG A 92 4.95 -17.34 24.50
C ARG A 92 6.10 -18.23 24.01
N ASP A 93 6.27 -19.35 24.70
CA ASP A 93 7.41 -20.26 24.60
C ASP A 93 6.94 -21.71 24.41
N ALA A 94 5.76 -21.91 23.80
CA ALA A 94 5.31 -23.27 23.47
C ALA A 94 6.37 -23.96 22.58
N PRO A 95 6.71 -25.22 22.89
CA PRO A 95 7.79 -25.96 22.22
C PRO A 95 7.56 -26.14 20.72
#